data_AF-A0AAW1JDK5-F1
#
_entry.id   AF-A0AAW1JDK5-F1
#
_cell.length_a   1.000
_cell.length_b   1.000
_cell.length_c   1.000
_cell.angle_alpha   90.00
_cell.angle_beta   90.00
_cell.angle_gamma   90.00
#
_symmetry.space_group_name_H-M   'P 1'
#
loop_
_entity.id
_entity.type
_entity.pdbx_description
1 polymer ?
#
loop_
_entity_poly.entity_id
_entity_poly.type
_entity_poly.pdbx_seq_one_letter_code
_entity_poly.pdbx_strand_id
1 'polypeptide(L)'
;MAWRSHGKSNIGLIRYLRSNGTIKSDAVENAMAQVNRANYSPRNPYMDAPQGIGYRVTISAPHMHAHASELLKEQLQPGERILHVESGSGNLTACMALMLDDKGLAVGINHMPESVKLSKKNIQKDHPDVTFKVKLILGDGRLGSAVQMDLRKQFI
;
A
#
# COMPACT_ATOMS: atom_id res chain seq x y z
N MET A 1 -8.08 -9.92 17.66
CA MET A 1 -8.73 -10.78 16.65
C MET A 1 -8.85 -10.01 15.35
N ALA A 2 -8.23 -10.48 14.26
CA ALA A 2 -8.53 -10.01 12.90
C ALA A 2 -10.02 -10.30 12.60
N TRP A 3 -10.67 -9.60 11.66
CA TRP A 3 -12.09 -9.76 11.26
C TRP A 3 -13.15 -9.01 12.09
N ARG A 4 -12.78 -8.29 13.16
CA ARG A 4 -13.72 -7.44 13.92
C ARG A 4 -13.44 -5.94 13.83
N SER A 5 -12.49 -5.54 13.01
CA SER A 5 -11.99 -4.15 13.00
C SER A 5 -12.71 -3.22 12.00
N HIS A 6 -13.92 -3.55 11.56
CA HIS A 6 -14.64 -2.73 10.58
C HIS A 6 -14.84 -1.28 11.04
N GLY A 7 -14.63 -0.32 10.13
CA GLY A 7 -14.83 1.10 10.39
C GLY A 7 -15.96 1.72 9.55
N LYS A 8 -16.41 2.91 9.94
CA LYS A 8 -17.24 3.79 9.09
C LYS A 8 -16.41 4.78 8.27
N SER A 9 -15.12 4.88 8.58
CA SER A 9 -14.12 5.72 7.92
C SER A 9 -12.74 5.04 7.97
N ASN A 10 -11.76 5.54 7.21
CA ASN A 10 -10.39 5.01 7.25
C ASN A 10 -9.82 5.08 8.67
N ILE A 11 -9.88 6.25 9.29
CA ILE A 11 -9.40 6.47 10.66
C ILE A 11 -10.09 5.56 11.68
N GLY A 12 -11.41 5.33 11.53
CA GLY A 12 -12.13 4.40 12.39
C GLY A 12 -11.64 2.96 12.24
N LEU A 13 -11.46 2.49 11.00
CA LEU A 13 -10.90 1.18 10.70
C LEU A 13 -9.49 1.03 11.33
N ILE A 14 -8.62 2.01 11.15
CA ILE A 14 -7.25 1.96 11.68
C ILE A 14 -7.26 1.96 13.22
N ARG A 15 -8.10 2.77 13.86
CA ARG A 15 -8.26 2.74 15.34
C ARG A 15 -8.69 1.38 15.85
N TYR A 16 -9.63 0.71 15.18
CA TYR A 16 -10.05 -0.63 15.60
C TYR A 16 -8.96 -1.68 15.39
N LEU A 17 -8.16 -1.58 14.32
CA LEU A 17 -7.00 -2.45 14.12
C LEU A 17 -5.96 -2.24 15.24
N ARG A 18 -5.74 -1.00 15.68
CA ARG A 18 -4.87 -0.67 16.82
C ARG A 18 -5.43 -1.21 18.13
N SER A 19 -6.69 -0.93 18.44
CA SER A 19 -7.33 -1.37 19.70
C SER A 19 -7.39 -2.90 19.83
N ASN A 20 -7.50 -3.60 18.70
CA ASN A 20 -7.53 -5.07 18.66
C ASN A 20 -6.12 -5.72 18.62
N GLY A 21 -5.05 -4.92 18.73
CA GLY A 21 -3.66 -5.36 18.79
C GLY A 21 -3.06 -5.83 17.46
N THR A 22 -3.73 -5.54 16.34
CA THR A 22 -3.23 -5.87 14.99
C THR A 22 -2.16 -4.87 14.57
N ILE A 23 -2.43 -3.57 14.71
CA ILE A 23 -1.42 -2.52 14.63
C ILE A 23 -0.84 -2.32 16.02
N LYS A 24 0.47 -2.16 16.13
CA LYS A 24 1.20 -2.04 17.40
C LYS A 24 2.13 -0.82 17.43
N SER A 25 2.57 -0.35 16.27
CA SER A 25 3.52 0.75 16.13
C SER A 25 2.87 1.99 15.52
N ASP A 26 3.30 3.15 16.02
CA ASP A 26 2.74 4.43 15.60
C ASP A 26 3.09 4.75 14.15
N ALA A 27 4.25 4.31 13.67
CA ALA A 27 4.65 4.44 12.27
C ALA A 27 3.65 3.74 11.32
N VAL A 28 3.24 2.49 11.65
CA VAL A 28 2.28 1.74 10.84
C VAL A 28 0.88 2.36 10.95
N GLU A 29 0.46 2.77 12.15
CA GLU A 29 -0.81 3.47 12.36
C GLU A 29 -0.90 4.74 11.52
N ASN A 30 0.11 5.60 11.60
CA ASN A 30 0.18 6.88 10.89
C ASN A 30 0.19 6.68 9.37
N ALA A 31 0.95 5.71 8.86
CA ALA A 31 0.99 5.42 7.42
C ALA A 31 -0.38 4.93 6.92
N MET A 32 -0.97 3.94 7.59
CA MET A 32 -2.27 3.39 7.17
C MET A 32 -3.43 4.39 7.36
N ALA A 33 -3.34 5.30 8.33
CA ALA A 33 -4.33 6.35 8.55
C ALA A 33 -4.36 7.37 7.39
N GLN A 34 -3.21 7.68 6.82
CA GLN A 34 -3.05 8.62 5.70
C GLN A 34 -3.51 8.02 4.36
N VAL A 35 -3.32 6.72 4.15
CA VAL A 35 -3.76 6.05 2.90
C VAL A 35 -5.23 5.69 3.00
N ASN A 36 -6.11 6.51 2.40
CA ASN A 36 -7.55 6.28 2.50
C ASN A 36 -7.95 5.09 1.63
N ARG A 37 -8.28 3.97 2.27
CA ARG A 37 -8.64 2.72 1.58
C ARG A 37 -9.79 2.84 0.57
N ALA A 38 -10.67 3.84 0.72
CA ALA A 38 -11.73 4.13 -0.27
C ALA A 38 -11.20 4.53 -1.66
N ASN A 39 -9.96 5.00 -1.76
CA ASN A 39 -9.32 5.29 -3.05
C ASN A 39 -8.78 4.03 -3.75
N TYR A 40 -8.75 2.88 -3.07
CA TYR A 40 -8.17 1.63 -3.55
C TYR A 40 -9.16 0.47 -3.63
N SER A 41 -10.31 0.61 -2.95
CA SER A 41 -11.34 -0.42 -2.85
C SER A 41 -12.69 0.14 -3.27
N PRO A 42 -13.29 -0.34 -4.37
CA PRO A 42 -14.51 0.24 -4.92
C PRO A 42 -15.77 -0.06 -4.08
N ARG A 43 -15.74 -1.09 -3.22
CA ARG A 43 -16.87 -1.54 -2.42
C ARG A 43 -16.41 -1.87 -1.01
N ASN A 44 -17.22 -1.52 -0.03
CA ASN A 44 -16.99 -1.80 1.40
C ASN A 44 -15.56 -1.48 1.86
N PRO A 45 -15.03 -0.27 1.57
CA PRO A 45 -13.60 0.02 1.73
C PRO A 45 -13.11 -0.10 3.17
N TYR A 46 -14.00 0.07 4.15
CA TYR A 46 -13.66 0.04 5.57
C TYR A 46 -14.04 -1.26 6.28
N MET A 47 -14.44 -2.29 5.54
CA MET A 47 -14.57 -3.63 6.09
C MET A 47 -13.20 -4.28 6.23
N ASP A 48 -12.93 -4.88 7.41
CA ASP A 48 -11.76 -5.72 7.63
C ASP A 48 -11.86 -7.09 6.93
N ALA A 49 -11.96 -7.07 5.59
CA ALA A 49 -12.08 -8.23 4.73
C ALA A 49 -11.56 -7.91 3.31
N PRO A 50 -11.14 -8.92 2.52
CA PRO A 50 -10.76 -8.71 1.13
C PRO A 50 -11.92 -8.15 0.31
N GLN A 51 -11.63 -7.25 -0.64
CA GLN A 51 -12.64 -6.66 -1.53
C GLN A 51 -12.23 -6.84 -2.99
N GLY A 52 -13.17 -7.21 -3.86
CA GLY A 52 -12.89 -7.32 -5.30
C GLY A 52 -12.58 -5.97 -5.93
N ILE A 53 -11.50 -5.90 -6.69
CA ILE A 53 -11.06 -4.68 -7.41
C ILE A 53 -11.17 -4.80 -8.95
N GLY A 54 -11.79 -5.87 -9.42
CA GLY A 54 -11.85 -6.23 -10.85
C GLY A 54 -10.90 -7.36 -11.19
N TYR A 55 -10.93 -7.83 -12.44
CA TYR A 55 -9.95 -8.78 -12.99
C TYR A 55 -9.71 -10.06 -12.17
N ARG A 56 -10.75 -10.53 -11.45
CA ARG A 56 -10.70 -11.71 -10.56
C ARG A 56 -9.67 -11.60 -9.42
N VAL A 57 -9.25 -10.38 -9.07
CA VAL A 57 -8.34 -10.12 -7.95
C VAL A 57 -9.01 -9.29 -6.86
N THR A 58 -8.43 -9.34 -5.66
CA THR A 58 -8.91 -8.61 -4.49
C THR A 58 -7.82 -7.71 -3.91
N ILE A 59 -8.22 -6.59 -3.31
CA ILE A 59 -7.38 -5.92 -2.33
C ILE A 59 -7.47 -6.69 -1.02
N SER A 60 -6.33 -7.07 -0.44
CA SER A 60 -6.26 -7.85 0.81
C SER A 60 -6.92 -7.12 1.97
N ALA A 61 -7.35 -7.89 2.99
CA ALA A 61 -7.96 -7.32 4.18
C ALA A 61 -7.03 -6.31 4.88
N PRO A 62 -7.57 -5.23 5.49
CA PRO A 62 -6.81 -4.27 6.28
C PRO A 62 -5.86 -4.89 7.31
N HIS A 63 -6.28 -5.92 8.05
CA HIS A 63 -5.40 -6.59 9.00
C HIS A 63 -4.18 -7.25 8.35
N MET A 64 -4.29 -7.72 7.10
CA MET A 64 -3.15 -8.30 6.38
C MET A 64 -2.13 -7.23 5.98
N HIS A 65 -2.59 -6.03 5.57
CA HIS A 65 -1.70 -4.90 5.31
C HIS A 65 -1.00 -4.46 6.61
N ALA A 66 -1.75 -4.33 7.70
CA ALA A 66 -1.19 -4.01 9.01
C ALA A 66 -0.13 -5.03 9.45
N HIS A 67 -0.41 -6.32 9.29
CA HIS A 67 0.53 -7.38 9.66
C HIS A 67 1.83 -7.31 8.83
N ALA A 68 1.73 -7.15 7.51
CA ALA A 68 2.89 -7.01 6.64
C ALA A 68 3.74 -5.77 7.00
N SER A 69 3.08 -4.63 7.24
CA SER A 69 3.78 -3.39 7.64
C SER A 69 4.43 -3.52 9.03
N GLU A 70 3.78 -4.17 9.99
CA GLU A 70 4.38 -4.43 11.32
C GLU A 70 5.58 -5.37 11.26
N LEU A 71 5.55 -6.39 10.40
CA LEU A 71 6.67 -7.31 10.20
C LEU A 71 7.88 -6.61 9.56
N LEU A 72 7.63 -5.65 8.68
CA LEU A 72 8.67 -4.98 7.90
C LEU A 72 9.10 -3.61 8.45
N LYS A 73 8.50 -3.15 9.55
CA LYS A 73 8.70 -1.76 10.03
C LYS A 73 10.16 -1.40 10.30
N GLU A 74 10.99 -2.37 10.70
CA GLU A 74 12.42 -2.16 10.96
C GLU A 74 13.23 -2.01 9.66
N GLN A 75 12.72 -2.50 8.54
CA GLN A 75 13.30 -2.35 7.19
C GLN A 75 12.63 -1.21 6.40
N LEU A 76 11.45 -0.75 6.81
CA LEU A 76 10.75 0.42 6.27
C LEU A 76 11.30 1.70 6.91
N GLN A 77 12.57 2.00 6.63
CA GLN A 77 13.30 3.13 7.21
C GLN A 77 13.63 4.20 6.16
N PRO A 78 13.94 5.45 6.57
CA PRO A 78 14.42 6.50 5.67
C PRO A 78 15.57 6.03 4.76
N GLY A 79 15.50 6.36 3.47
CA GLY A 79 16.48 5.98 2.45
C GLY A 79 16.37 4.56 1.91
N GLU A 80 15.55 3.70 2.52
CA GLU A 80 15.43 2.30 2.11
C GLU A 80 14.64 2.13 0.81
N ARG A 81 14.83 0.95 0.21
CA ARG A 81 14.21 0.59 -1.07
C ARG A 81 13.38 -0.67 -0.91
N ILE A 82 12.12 -0.61 -1.33
CA ILE A 82 11.17 -1.69 -1.15
C ILE A 82 10.61 -2.18 -2.48
N LEU A 83 10.45 -3.49 -2.58
CA LEU A 83 9.80 -4.16 -3.70
C LEU A 83 8.53 -4.85 -3.20
N HIS A 84 7.38 -4.39 -3.67
CA HIS A 84 6.09 -5.00 -3.44
C HIS A 84 5.68 -5.81 -4.67
N VAL A 85 5.83 -7.13 -4.57
CA VAL A 85 5.40 -8.09 -5.59
C VAL A 85 3.89 -8.27 -5.53
N GLU A 86 3.24 -8.32 -6.71
CA GLU A 86 1.79 -8.37 -6.85
C GLU A 86 1.07 -7.15 -6.23
N SER A 87 1.57 -5.96 -6.56
CA SER A 87 1.13 -4.69 -5.96
C SER A 87 -0.37 -4.35 -6.07
N GLY A 88 -1.10 -4.98 -6.99
CA GLY A 88 -2.56 -4.97 -7.06
C GLY A 88 -3.16 -3.57 -7.12
N SER A 89 -3.95 -3.21 -6.12
CA SER A 89 -4.59 -1.87 -6.04
C SER A 89 -3.62 -0.72 -5.78
N GLY A 90 -2.40 -1.00 -5.29
CA GLY A 90 -1.41 0.01 -4.87
C GLY A 90 -1.52 0.49 -3.42
N ASN A 91 -2.51 0.03 -2.64
CA ASN A 91 -2.75 0.50 -1.28
C ASN A 91 -1.56 0.26 -0.34
N LEU A 92 -1.07 -0.99 -0.27
CA LEU A 92 0.07 -1.33 0.58
C LEU A 92 1.37 -0.66 0.10
N THR A 93 1.56 -0.53 -1.23
CA THR A 93 2.71 0.19 -1.79
C THR A 93 2.72 1.65 -1.34
N ALA A 94 1.56 2.33 -1.34
CA ALA A 94 1.43 3.69 -0.83
C ALA A 94 1.72 3.78 0.68
N CYS A 95 1.21 2.84 1.48
CA CYS A 95 1.50 2.79 2.91
C CYS A 95 3.00 2.66 3.16
N MET A 96 3.68 1.74 2.46
CA MET A 96 5.12 1.55 2.58
C MET A 96 5.87 2.80 2.12
N ALA A 97 5.47 3.45 1.04
CA ALA A 97 6.10 4.68 0.56
C ALA A 97 6.04 5.84 1.56
N LEU A 98 4.93 5.96 2.31
CA LEU A 98 4.79 6.97 3.37
C LEU A 98 5.64 6.68 4.62
N MET A 99 6.07 5.43 4.80
CA MET A 99 7.00 5.07 5.87
C MET A 99 8.46 5.37 5.50
N LEU A 100 8.75 5.59 4.21
CA LEU A 100 10.05 6.02 3.72
C LEU A 100 10.15 7.55 3.71
N ASP A 101 11.38 8.08 3.78
CA ASP A 101 11.65 9.49 3.52
C ASP A 101 11.67 9.80 2.01
N ASP A 102 12.11 11.01 1.64
CA ASP A 102 12.18 11.45 0.24
C ASP A 102 13.34 10.82 -0.55
N LYS A 103 14.26 10.13 0.15
CA LYS A 103 15.38 9.39 -0.46
C LYS A 103 15.05 7.92 -0.67
N GLY A 104 13.99 7.41 -0.04
CA GLY A 104 13.54 6.04 -0.23
C GLY A 104 12.81 5.81 -1.56
N LEU A 105 12.64 4.55 -1.93
CA LEU A 105 11.96 4.16 -3.17
C LEU A 105 11.03 2.97 -2.95
N ALA A 106 9.76 3.12 -3.31
CA ALA A 106 8.77 2.06 -3.33
C ALA A 106 8.48 1.58 -4.75
N VAL A 107 8.86 0.34 -5.07
CA VAL A 107 8.58 -0.29 -6.35
C VAL A 107 7.46 -1.30 -6.21
N GLY A 108 6.33 -1.11 -6.89
CA GLY A 108 5.30 -2.13 -7.04
C GLY A 108 5.43 -2.81 -8.40
N ILE A 109 5.50 -4.13 -8.42
CA ILE A 109 5.49 -4.95 -9.65
C ILE A 109 4.20 -5.76 -9.71
N ASN A 110 3.60 -5.85 -10.88
CA ASN A 110 2.47 -6.73 -11.13
C ASN A 110 2.50 -7.22 -12.59
N HIS A 111 2.10 -8.46 -12.83
CA HIS A 111 2.09 -9.05 -14.17
C HIS A 111 0.85 -8.65 -15.00
N MET A 112 -0.18 -8.09 -14.37
CA MET A 112 -1.43 -7.67 -15.01
C MET A 112 -1.42 -6.17 -15.33
N PRO A 113 -1.45 -5.76 -16.62
CA PRO A 113 -1.40 -4.35 -17.02
C PRO A 113 -2.49 -3.48 -16.39
N GLU A 114 -3.69 -4.03 -16.22
CA GLU A 114 -4.83 -3.31 -15.66
C GLU A 114 -4.65 -3.03 -14.18
N SER A 115 -4.03 -3.93 -13.42
CA SER A 115 -3.67 -3.71 -12.02
C SER A 115 -2.61 -2.61 -11.88
N VAL A 116 -1.62 -2.57 -12.77
CA VAL A 116 -0.62 -1.49 -12.80
C VAL A 116 -1.28 -0.14 -13.11
N LYS A 117 -2.18 -0.10 -14.11
CA LYS A 117 -2.92 1.13 -14.44
C LYS A 117 -3.81 1.60 -13.30
N LEU A 118 -4.51 0.66 -12.65
CA LEU A 118 -5.38 0.93 -11.50
C LEU A 118 -4.59 1.49 -10.33
N SER A 119 -3.47 0.86 -9.96
CA SER A 119 -2.63 1.30 -8.85
C SER A 119 -2.04 2.69 -9.07
N LYS A 120 -1.55 2.99 -10.29
CA LYS A 120 -1.08 4.34 -10.65
C LYS A 120 -2.17 5.39 -10.44
N LYS A 121 -3.36 5.13 -10.98
CA LYS A 121 -4.51 6.03 -10.83
C LYS A 121 -4.89 6.23 -9.36
N ASN A 122 -4.91 5.17 -8.56
CA ASN A 122 -5.30 5.24 -7.16
C ASN A 122 -4.29 6.04 -6.33
N ILE A 123 -2.99 5.79 -6.50
CA ILE A 123 -1.95 6.51 -5.76
C ILE A 123 -1.91 7.98 -6.20
N GLN A 124 -1.98 8.27 -7.50
CA GLN A 124 -2.01 9.65 -7.99
C GLN A 124 -3.20 10.45 -7.44
N LYS A 125 -4.34 9.78 -7.21
CA LYS A 125 -5.54 10.38 -6.64
C LYS A 125 -5.42 10.62 -5.13
N ASP A 126 -4.84 9.68 -4.39
CA ASP A 126 -4.77 9.73 -2.92
C ASP A 126 -3.57 10.54 -2.41
N HIS A 127 -2.39 10.27 -2.96
CA HIS A 127 -1.10 10.83 -2.56
C HIS A 127 -0.27 11.25 -3.79
N PRO A 128 -0.66 12.33 -4.49
CA PRO A 128 0.12 12.85 -5.62
C PRO A 128 1.54 13.30 -5.20
N ASP A 129 1.70 13.66 -3.93
CA ASP A 129 2.95 14.09 -3.31
C ASP A 129 3.98 12.97 -3.20
N VAL A 130 3.60 11.69 -3.08
CA VAL A 130 4.58 10.58 -2.99
C VAL A 130 4.97 9.99 -4.35
N THR A 131 4.38 10.50 -5.44
CA THR A 131 4.57 9.95 -6.81
C THR A 131 6.01 9.99 -7.31
N PHE A 132 6.85 10.87 -6.75
CA PHE A 132 8.27 10.95 -7.09
C PHE A 132 9.10 9.80 -6.49
N LYS A 133 8.60 9.09 -5.47
CA LYS A 133 9.29 7.97 -4.82
C LYS A 133 8.55 6.63 -4.95
N VAL A 134 7.48 6.59 -5.73
CA VAL A 134 6.74 5.35 -6.03
C VAL A 134 6.88 5.03 -7.51
N LYS A 135 7.25 3.78 -7.84
CA LYS A 135 7.27 3.28 -9.21
C LYS A 135 6.42 2.03 -9.35
N LEU A 136 5.45 2.07 -10.26
CA LEU A 136 4.57 0.92 -10.54
C LEU A 136 4.88 0.37 -11.94
N ILE A 137 5.32 -0.88 -12.00
CA ILE A 137 5.83 -1.51 -13.22
C ILE A 137 5.06 -2.79 -13.58
N LEU A 138 4.94 -3.03 -14.88
CA LEU A 138 4.49 -4.29 -15.43
C LEU A 138 5.69 -5.26 -15.49
N GLY A 139 5.53 -6.47 -14.95
CA GLY A 139 6.57 -7.48 -15.02
C GLY A 139 6.28 -8.73 -14.19
N ASP A 140 7.11 -9.75 -14.36
CA ASP A 140 7.04 -10.97 -13.57
C ASP A 140 7.74 -10.78 -12.21
N GLY A 141 6.93 -10.69 -11.15
CA GLY A 141 7.42 -10.50 -9.79
C GLY A 141 8.37 -11.59 -9.28
N ARG A 142 8.34 -12.80 -9.87
CA ARG A 142 9.24 -13.90 -9.51
C ARG A 142 10.70 -13.60 -9.86
N LEU A 143 10.95 -12.67 -10.78
CA LEU A 143 12.28 -12.24 -11.21
C LEU A 143 12.79 -11.01 -10.45
N GLY A 144 12.00 -10.47 -9.52
CA GLY A 144 12.33 -9.24 -8.82
C GLY A 144 12.27 -8.01 -9.72
N SER A 145 13.06 -6.97 -9.39
CA SER A 145 13.14 -5.75 -10.17
C SER A 145 14.52 -5.09 -10.09
N ALA A 146 15.10 -4.76 -11.25
CA ALA A 146 16.33 -3.98 -11.35
C ALA A 146 16.08 -2.46 -11.47
N VAL A 147 14.85 -1.99 -11.20
CA VAL A 147 14.49 -0.58 -11.26
C VAL A 147 15.45 0.24 -10.40
N GLN A 148 15.94 1.37 -10.91
CA GLN A 148 16.73 2.35 -10.16
C GLN A 148 15.97 3.67 -10.01
N MET A 149 16.37 4.45 -9.00
CA MET A 149 15.94 5.85 -8.80
C MET A 149 16.64 6.75 -9.84
N ASP A 150 15.86 7.34 -10.74
CA ASP A 150 16.23 8.44 -11.64
C ASP A 150 15.62 9.77 -11.15
N LEU A 151 16.38 10.55 -10.38
CA LEU A 151 15.93 11.81 -9.75
C LEU A 151 15.37 12.88 -10.72
N ARG A 152 15.34 12.63 -12.03
CA ARG A 152 14.90 13.56 -13.08
C ARG A 152 13.53 13.25 -13.70
N LYS A 153 12.80 12.22 -13.25
CA LYS A 153 11.50 11.84 -13.82
C LYS A 153 10.44 11.60 -12.74
N GLN A 154 9.20 12.02 -12.98
CA GLN A 154 8.04 11.50 -12.22
C GLN A 154 7.89 9.99 -12.50
N PHE A 155 7.61 9.19 -11.47
CA PHE A 155 7.78 7.73 -11.52
C PHE A 155 6.51 6.92 -11.74
N ILE A 156 5.33 7.53 -11.73
CA ILE A 156 4.06 6.83 -11.96
C ILE A 156 3.20 7.47 -13.03
#